data_AF-H5U1C4-F1
#
_entry.id   AF-H5U1C4-F1
#
_cell.length_a   1.000
_cell.length_b   1.000
_cell.length_c   1.000
_cell.angle_alpha   90.00
_cell.angle_beta   90.00
_cell.angle_gamma   90.00
#
_symmetry.space_group_name_H-M   'P 1'
#
loop_
_entity.id
_entity.type
_entity.pdbx_description
1 polymer ?
#
loop_
_entity_poly.entity_id
_entity_poly.type
_entity_poly.pdbx_seq_one_letter_code
_entity_poly.pdbx_strand_id
1 'polypeptide(L)'
;MTDPPHTGTMADGSLMCGNYTIPADQTTWTLVVNTGDVSCATARSVLEDFNAGKGTPTARNAASIDGFVCAGNPAGAIDETGVAEYCQDPATAQAIQSHTISDWHQAGHPTHFELEMS
;
A
#
# COMPACT_ATOMS: atom_id res chain seq x y z
N MET A 1 -14.41 17.55 0.94
CA MET A 1 -13.50 17.68 -0.21
C MET A 1 -12.36 16.71 0.08
N THR A 2 -12.36 15.56 -0.59
CA THR A 2 -11.31 14.55 -0.46
C THR A 2 -10.12 15.04 -1.27
N ASP A 3 -9.00 15.25 -0.62
CA ASP A 3 -7.72 15.61 -1.25
C ASP A 3 -7.42 14.61 -2.38
N PRO A 4 -7.09 15.04 -3.62
CA PRO A 4 -6.71 14.08 -4.66
C PRO A 4 -5.57 13.18 -4.16
N PRO A 5 -5.59 11.86 -4.44
CA PRO A 5 -4.51 10.98 -4.06
C PRO A 5 -3.23 11.43 -4.79
N HIS A 6 -2.31 12.05 -4.04
CA HIS A 6 -1.02 12.49 -4.54
C HIS A 6 -0.20 11.27 -4.95
N THR A 7 0.12 11.21 -6.25
CA THR A 7 0.96 10.16 -6.83
C THR A 7 2.34 10.73 -7.11
N GLY A 8 3.41 10.00 -6.76
CA GLY A 8 4.78 10.50 -6.91
C GLY A 8 5.80 9.36 -6.93
N THR A 9 6.81 9.46 -7.78
CA THR A 9 7.90 8.47 -7.85
C THR A 9 9.00 8.86 -6.87
N MET A 10 9.42 7.91 -6.05
CA MET A 10 10.46 8.05 -5.03
C MET A 10 11.86 7.93 -5.61
N ALA A 11 12.86 8.37 -4.83
CA ALA A 11 14.28 8.31 -5.21
C ALA A 11 14.80 6.87 -5.39
N ASP A 12 14.16 5.89 -4.76
CA ASP A 12 14.45 4.47 -4.91
C ASP A 12 13.68 3.80 -6.07
N GLY A 13 12.86 4.56 -6.80
CA GLY A 13 12.04 4.09 -7.93
C GLY A 13 10.64 3.60 -7.54
N SER A 14 10.30 3.57 -6.25
CA SER A 14 8.95 3.21 -5.79
C SER A 14 7.93 4.27 -6.20
N LEU A 15 6.66 3.88 -6.37
CA LEU A 15 5.56 4.79 -6.69
C LEU A 15 4.62 4.95 -5.48
N MET A 16 4.52 6.17 -4.97
CA MET A 16 3.51 6.56 -3.98
C MET A 16 2.16 6.71 -4.66
N CYS A 17 1.13 6.11 -4.08
CA CYS A 17 -0.22 6.07 -4.63
C CYS A 17 -1.26 6.84 -3.81
N GLY A 18 -0.77 7.66 -2.88
CA GLY A 18 -1.57 8.46 -1.96
C GLY A 18 -2.14 7.62 -0.80
N ASN A 19 -3.04 8.23 -0.05
CA ASN A 19 -3.66 7.58 1.09
C ASN A 19 -4.72 6.56 0.65
N TYR A 20 -4.89 5.53 1.46
CA TYR A 20 -5.87 4.47 1.33
C TYR A 20 -6.53 4.24 2.68
N THR A 21 -7.85 4.30 2.74
CA THR A 21 -8.62 4.01 3.95
C THR A 21 -9.17 2.61 3.85
N ILE A 22 -8.81 1.74 4.79
CA ILE A 22 -9.35 0.39 4.88
C ILE A 22 -10.83 0.51 5.24
N PRO A 23 -11.77 0.00 4.41
CA PRO A 23 -13.20 0.16 4.68
C PRO A 23 -13.65 -0.54 5.97
N ALA A 24 -12.99 -1.64 6.34
CA ALA A 24 -13.38 -2.49 7.45
C ALA A 24 -13.22 -1.83 8.83
N ASP A 25 -12.17 -1.05 9.03
CA ASP A 25 -11.83 -0.44 10.33
C ASP A 25 -11.62 1.09 10.26
N GLN A 26 -11.79 1.68 9.07
CA GLN A 26 -11.65 3.11 8.81
C GLN A 26 -10.24 3.65 9.07
N THR A 27 -9.23 2.78 9.19
CA THR A 27 -7.85 3.18 9.34
C THR A 27 -7.28 3.68 8.01
N THR A 28 -6.46 4.72 8.05
CA THR A 28 -5.87 5.33 6.85
C THR A 28 -4.37 5.08 6.81
N TRP A 29 -3.91 4.59 5.67
CA TRP A 29 -2.54 4.15 5.38
C TRP A 29 -2.02 4.83 4.12
N THR A 30 -0.71 4.88 3.95
CA THR A 30 -0.06 5.34 2.72
C THR A 30 0.14 4.14 1.80
N LEU A 31 -0.40 4.18 0.57
CA LEU A 31 -0.19 3.14 -0.43
C LEU A 31 1.10 3.40 -1.20
N VAL A 32 1.96 2.39 -1.27
CA VAL A 32 3.24 2.41 -1.99
C VAL A 32 3.35 1.18 -2.88
N VAL A 33 3.89 1.36 -4.08
CA VAL A 33 4.31 0.29 -4.98
C VAL A 33 5.83 0.30 -5.01
N ASN A 34 6.47 -0.71 -4.43
CA ASN A 34 7.92 -0.71 -4.23
C ASN A 34 8.69 -1.08 -5.51
N THR A 35 8.08 -1.85 -6.41
CA THR A 35 8.75 -2.39 -7.59
C THR A 35 7.79 -2.67 -8.76
N GLY A 36 8.23 -2.28 -9.96
CA GLY A 36 7.66 -2.68 -11.26
C GLY A 36 6.50 -1.84 -11.79
N ASP A 37 5.95 -2.27 -12.93
CA ASP A 37 4.95 -1.53 -13.74
C ASP A 37 3.52 -1.59 -13.17
N VAL A 38 3.37 -1.73 -11.85
CA VAL A 38 2.04 -1.77 -11.20
C VAL A 38 1.50 -0.35 -11.08
N SER A 39 0.37 -0.08 -11.73
CA SER A 39 -0.30 1.21 -11.60
C SER A 39 -0.91 1.39 -10.21
N CYS A 40 -1.00 2.62 -9.73
CA CYS A 40 -1.69 2.93 -8.47
C CYS A 40 -3.16 2.51 -8.44
N ALA A 41 -3.82 2.47 -9.60
CA ALA A 41 -5.19 1.98 -9.71
C ALA A 41 -5.25 0.47 -9.46
N THR A 42 -4.33 -0.29 -10.06
CA THR A 42 -4.19 -1.74 -9.83
C THR A 42 -3.86 -2.02 -8.38
N ALA A 43 -2.86 -1.34 -7.82
CA ALA A 43 -2.45 -1.51 -6.43
C ALA A 43 -3.60 -1.28 -5.44
N ARG A 44 -4.40 -0.23 -5.67
CA ARG A 44 -5.56 0.09 -4.85
C ARG A 44 -6.65 -0.98 -4.98
N SER A 45 -6.98 -1.42 -6.20
CA SER A 45 -7.98 -2.47 -6.42
C SER A 45 -7.61 -3.78 -5.73
N VAL A 46 -6.34 -4.18 -5.80
CA VAL A 46 -5.84 -5.41 -5.18
C VAL A 46 -5.99 -5.37 -3.66
N LEU A 47 -5.61 -4.25 -3.02
CA LEU A 47 -5.78 -4.10 -1.57
C LEU A 47 -7.24 -3.97 -1.14
N GLU A 48 -8.08 -3.30 -1.92
CA GLU A 48 -9.53 -3.22 -1.65
C GLU A 48 -10.17 -4.60 -1.70
N ASP A 49 -9.84 -5.41 -2.70
CA ASP A 49 -10.35 -6.77 -2.83
C ASP A 49 -9.80 -7.69 -1.73
N PHE A 50 -8.56 -7.47 -1.28
CA PHE A 50 -7.98 -8.18 -0.13
C PHE A 50 -8.75 -7.89 1.15
N ASN A 51 -8.95 -6.61 1.45
CA ASN A 51 -9.70 -6.15 2.61
C ASN A 51 -11.18 -6.56 2.58
N ALA A 52 -11.76 -6.66 1.39
CA ALA A 52 -13.11 -7.17 1.21
C ALA A 52 -13.22 -8.70 1.30
N GLY A 53 -12.10 -9.41 1.44
CA GLY A 53 -12.07 -10.88 1.53
C GLY A 53 -12.42 -11.59 0.23
N LYS A 54 -12.23 -10.94 -0.93
CA LYS A 54 -12.59 -11.49 -2.26
C LYS A 54 -11.55 -12.45 -2.84
N GLY A 55 -10.34 -12.48 -2.28
CA GLY A 55 -9.26 -13.33 -2.74
C GLY A 55 -9.45 -14.82 -2.43
N THR A 56 -8.69 -15.67 -3.13
CA THR A 56 -8.62 -17.10 -2.81
C THR A 56 -7.70 -17.30 -1.61
N PRO A 57 -8.17 -17.82 -0.46
CA PRO A 57 -7.32 -18.02 0.72
C PRO A 57 -6.15 -18.96 0.41
N THR A 58 -4.92 -18.52 0.71
CA THR A 58 -3.69 -19.33 0.57
C THR A 58 -3.10 -19.70 1.93
N ALA A 59 -3.37 -18.89 2.96
CA ALA A 59 -3.02 -19.18 4.35
C ALA A 59 -4.01 -18.47 5.29
N ARG A 60 -3.83 -18.64 6.62
CA ARG A 60 -4.74 -18.07 7.64
C ARG A 60 -4.96 -16.55 7.50
N ASN A 61 -3.93 -15.81 7.08
CA ASN A 61 -3.97 -14.35 6.90
C ASN A 61 -3.52 -13.92 5.50
N ALA A 62 -3.62 -14.82 4.51
CA ALA A 62 -3.16 -14.55 3.15
C ALA A 62 -4.15 -15.04 2.10
N ALA A 63 -4.26 -14.29 1.01
CA ALA A 63 -5.11 -14.61 -0.12
C ALA A 63 -4.43 -14.23 -1.44
N SER A 64 -4.76 -14.94 -2.50
CA SER A 64 -4.34 -14.58 -3.85
C SER A 64 -5.41 -13.75 -4.56
N ILE A 65 -4.99 -12.63 -5.16
CA ILE A 65 -5.84 -11.64 -5.83
C ILE A 65 -5.10 -11.14 -7.07
N ASP A 66 -5.70 -11.29 -8.25
CA ASP A 66 -5.16 -10.79 -9.52
C ASP A 66 -3.68 -11.11 -9.77
N GLY A 67 -3.24 -12.31 -9.37
CA GLY A 67 -1.87 -12.77 -9.51
C GLY A 67 -0.93 -12.39 -8.37
N PHE A 68 -1.36 -11.51 -7.46
CA PHE A 68 -0.65 -11.19 -6.23
C PHE A 68 -0.99 -12.19 -5.12
N VAL A 69 -0.03 -12.43 -4.23
CA VAL A 69 -0.26 -13.05 -2.93
C VAL A 69 -0.22 -11.94 -1.89
N CYS A 70 -1.37 -11.62 -1.32
CA CYS A 70 -1.55 -10.62 -0.30
C CYS A 70 -1.55 -11.25 1.08
N ALA A 71 -0.88 -10.62 2.04
CA ALA A 71 -0.90 -10.99 3.44
C ALA A 71 -1.08 -9.75 4.31
N GLY A 72 -1.95 -9.88 5.32
CA GLY A 72 -2.04 -8.91 6.40
C GLY A 72 -0.91 -9.17 7.40
N ASN A 73 -0.20 -8.12 7.79
CA ASN A 73 0.85 -8.24 8.80
C ASN A 73 0.19 -8.57 10.15
N PRO A 74 0.63 -9.60 10.90
CA PRO A 74 0.08 -9.89 12.21
C PRO A 74 0.17 -8.69 13.16
N ALA A 75 -0.91 -8.48 13.93
CA ALA A 75 -0.98 -7.44 14.96
C ALA A 75 0.24 -7.57 15.91
N GLY A 76 1.10 -6.56 15.91
CA GLY A 76 2.38 -6.52 16.64
C GLY A 76 3.60 -6.27 15.75
N ALA A 77 3.59 -6.76 14.50
CA ALA A 77 4.67 -6.49 13.54
C ALA A 77 4.47 -5.17 12.77
N ILE A 78 3.25 -4.62 12.79
CA ILE A 78 2.94 -3.29 12.23
C ILE A 78 3.74 -2.21 12.98
N ASP A 79 3.84 -2.29 14.30
CA ASP A 79 4.60 -1.33 15.12
C ASP A 79 6.12 -1.42 14.89
N GLU A 80 6.61 -2.54 14.37
CA GLU A 80 8.04 -2.77 14.09
C GLU A 80 8.42 -2.46 12.64
N THR A 81 7.53 -2.74 11.69
CA THR A 81 7.81 -2.66 10.24
C THR A 81 7.14 -1.47 9.56
N GLY A 82 6.12 -0.90 10.19
CA GLY A 82 5.27 0.13 9.62
C GLY A 82 4.39 -0.33 8.47
N VAL A 83 4.34 -1.63 8.14
CA VAL A 83 3.56 -2.18 7.02
C VAL A 83 2.31 -2.86 7.55
N ALA A 84 1.12 -2.43 7.13
CA ALA A 84 -0.13 -3.11 7.45
C ALA A 84 -0.37 -4.32 6.55
N GLU A 85 -0.22 -4.14 5.24
CA GLU A 85 -0.47 -5.19 4.25
C GLU A 85 0.63 -5.22 3.21
N TYR A 86 0.87 -6.43 2.71
CA TYR A 86 1.87 -6.70 1.69
C TYR A 86 1.28 -7.60 0.62
N CYS A 87 1.31 -7.18 -0.64
CA CYS A 87 0.94 -8.00 -1.79
C CYS A 87 2.12 -8.13 -2.74
N GLN A 88 2.49 -9.37 -3.08
CA GLN A 88 3.62 -9.64 -3.98
C GLN A 88 3.20 -10.50 -5.16
N ASP A 89 3.65 -10.14 -6.35
CA ASP A 89 3.63 -11.03 -7.49
C ASP A 89 4.80 -12.03 -7.36
N PRO A 90 4.52 -13.33 -7.18
CA PRO A 90 5.55 -14.35 -7.02
C PRO A 90 6.39 -14.56 -8.28
N ALA A 91 5.94 -14.11 -9.45
CA ALA A 91 6.64 -14.28 -10.72
C ALA A 91 7.59 -13.12 -11.05
N THR A 92 7.29 -11.90 -10.58
CA THR A 92 7.99 -10.68 -11.03
C THR A 92 8.66 -9.88 -9.90
N ALA A 93 8.50 -10.32 -8.64
CA ALA A 93 8.94 -9.58 -7.45
C ALA A 93 8.33 -8.15 -7.35
N GLN A 94 7.24 -7.88 -8.08
CA GLN A 94 6.43 -6.67 -7.90
C GLN A 94 5.76 -6.71 -6.53
N ALA A 95 5.80 -5.58 -5.82
CA ALA A 95 5.27 -5.50 -4.47
C ALA A 95 4.43 -4.24 -4.26
N ILE A 96 3.26 -4.43 -3.65
CA ILE A 96 2.35 -3.40 -3.19
C ILE A 96 2.36 -3.44 -1.66
N GLN A 97 2.50 -2.29 -1.02
CA GLN A 97 2.58 -2.15 0.44
C GLN A 97 1.68 -1.01 0.92
N SER A 98 1.05 -1.21 2.08
CA SER A 98 0.40 -0.14 2.84
C SER A 98 1.21 0.17 4.09
N HIS A 99 1.64 1.44 4.24
CA HIS A 99 2.46 1.91 5.36
C HIS A 99 1.68 2.76 6.36
N THR A 100 2.08 2.76 7.63
CA THR A 100 1.59 3.75 8.59
C THR A 100 1.99 5.15 8.11
N ILE A 101 1.12 6.14 8.34
CA ILE A 101 1.45 7.54 8.05
C ILE A 101 2.67 7.98 8.89
N SER A 102 2.81 7.48 10.12
CA SER A 102 3.87 7.86 11.05
C SER A 102 5.27 7.39 10.64
N ASP A 103 5.40 6.15 10.16
CA ASP A 103 6.71 5.61 9.72
C ASP A 103 7.14 6.26 8.41
N TRP A 104 6.17 6.61 7.56
CA TRP A 104 6.41 7.40 6.37
C TRP A 104 7.02 8.77 6.67
N HIS A 105 6.49 9.47 7.68
CA HIS A 105 7.05 10.73 8.18
C HIS A 105 8.49 10.55 8.71
N GLN A 106 8.78 9.45 9.41
CA GLN A 106 10.10 9.19 10.00
C GLN A 106 11.17 8.85 8.97
N ALA A 107 10.79 8.28 7.82
CA ALA A 107 11.69 8.06 6.68
C ALA A 107 12.12 9.37 5.97
N GLY A 108 11.62 10.53 6.43
CA GLY A 108 11.98 11.84 5.90
C GLY A 108 11.17 12.23 4.65
N HIS A 109 10.06 11.55 4.39
CA HIS A 109 9.20 11.83 3.24
C HIS A 109 8.07 12.79 3.63
N PRO A 110 7.88 13.90 2.89
CA PRO A 110 6.84 14.88 3.20
C PRO A 110 5.45 14.27 2.95
N THR A 111 4.52 14.49 3.88
CA THR A 111 3.08 14.19 3.70
C THR A 111 2.30 15.34 3.07
N HIS A 112 2.98 16.47 2.89
CA HIS A 112 2.45 17.67 2.24
C HIS A 112 3.56 18.14 1.30
N PHE A 113 3.45 17.82 0.01
CA PHE A 113 4.21 18.60 -0.96
C PHE A 113 3.53 19.97 -1.01
N GLU A 114 4.21 20.99 -0.50
CA GLU A 114 3.91 22.37 -0.90
C GLU A 114 3.87 22.36 -2.43
N LEU A 115 2.71 22.74 -2.97
CA LEU A 115 2.60 23.17 -4.35
C LEU A 115 3.66 24.25 -4.56
N GLU A 116 4.81 23.91 -5.14
CA GLU A 116 5.61 24.90 -5.84
C GLU A 116 4.82 25.32 -7.08
N MET A 117 3.86 26.22 -6.85
CA MET A 117 3.23 27.02 -7.88
C MET A 117 4.33 27.89 -8.49
N SER A 118 4.69 27.55 -9.72
CA SER A 118 5.35 28.46 -10.65
C SER A 118 4.48 29.69 -10.94
#